data_AF-A0ABD5L2Z1-F1
#
_entry.id   AF-A0ABD5L2Z1-F1
#
_cell.length_a   1.000
_cell.length_b   1.000
_cell.length_c   1.000
_cell.angle_alpha   90.00
_cell.angle_beta   90.00
_cell.angle_gamma   90.00
#
_symmetry.space_group_name_H-M   'P 1'
#
loop_
_entity.id
_entity.type
_entity.pdbx_description
1 polymer ?
#
loop_
_entity_poly.entity_id
_entity_poly.type
_entity_poly.pdbx_seq_one_letter_code
_entity_poly.pdbx_strand_id
1 'polypeptide(L)' 'MSWWKNPKRSKFGKWLDKKGITQAEFSESSKVSRATVSTMCNEKNYSPSPKVLKKVMDQVKKIDRSKGPDDFFSM' A
#
# COMPACT_ATOMS: atom_id res chain seq x y z
N MET A 1 10.47 18.05 -3.59
CA MET A 1 9.34 18.15 -2.64
C MET A 1 9.50 17.12 -1.53
N SER A 2 9.58 17.58 -0.28
CA SER A 2 9.88 16.74 0.89
C SER A 2 8.61 16.26 1.61
N TRP A 3 8.00 15.18 1.13
CA TRP A 3 6.78 14.58 1.73
C TRP A 3 7.08 13.39 2.66
N TRP A 4 8.29 13.33 3.24
CA TRP A 4 8.83 12.10 3.89
C TRP A 4 8.56 11.94 5.40
N LYS A 5 7.97 12.92 6.09
CA LYS A 5 7.72 12.81 7.54
C LYS A 5 6.24 12.95 7.87
N ASN A 6 5.40 12.08 7.30
CA ASN A 6 4.09 11.84 7.89
C ASN A 6 4.21 10.70 8.94
N PRO A 7 4.25 11.00 10.26
CA PRO A 7 4.45 9.99 11.30
C PRO A 7 3.31 8.97 11.39
N LYS A 8 2.18 9.26 10.72
CA LYS A 8 1.01 8.39 10.63
C LYS A 8 1.09 7.36 9.49
N ARG A 9 2.13 7.37 8.63
CA ARG A 9 2.27 6.38 7.55
C ARG A 9 2.24 4.94 8.09
N SER A 10 1.43 4.10 7.45
CA SER A 10 1.37 2.65 7.69
C SER A 10 2.63 1.95 7.17
N LYS A 11 2.78 0.65 7.45
CA LYS A 11 3.86 -0.16 6.86
C LYS A 11 3.81 -0.14 5.33
N PHE A 12 2.60 -0.25 4.76
CA PHE A 12 2.36 -0.16 3.33
C PHE A 12 2.75 1.20 2.74
N GLY A 13 2.33 2.29 3.39
CA GLY A 13 2.67 3.65 2.95
C GLY A 13 4.18 3.88 2.92
N LYS A 14 4.89 3.46 3.98
CA LYS A 14 6.36 3.56 4.05
C LYS A 14 7.05 2.71 2.97
N TRP A 15 6.49 1.55 2.64
CA TRP A 15 7.03 0.70 1.59
C TRP A 15 6.87 1.32 0.21
N LEU A 16 5.71 1.93 -0.10
CA LEU A 16 5.52 2.69 -1.34
C LEU A 16 6.49 3.86 -1.43
N ASP A 17 6.65 4.62 -0.35
CA ASP A 17 7.61 5.73 -0.28
C ASP A 17 9.05 5.23 -0.54
N LYS A 18 9.44 4.08 0.02
CA LYS A 18 10.76 3.46 -0.21
C LYS A 18 10.97 3.00 -1.65
N LYS A 19 9.90 2.56 -2.33
CA LYS A 19 9.95 2.17 -3.74
C LYS A 19 9.84 3.35 -4.70
N GLY A 20 9.58 4.56 -4.19
CA GLY A 20 9.36 5.75 -5.02
C GLY A 20 8.05 5.72 -5.80
N ILE A 21 7.08 4.90 -5.39
CA ILE A 21 5.80 4.72 -6.08
C ILE A 21 4.75 5.62 -5.45
N THR A 22 4.09 6.45 -6.24
CA THR A 22 3.01 7.30 -5.73
C THR A 22 1.72 6.51 -5.48
N GLN A 23 0.85 7.02 -4.60
CA GLN A 23 -0.46 6.39 -4.35
C GLN A 23 -1.34 6.35 -5.61
N ALA A 24 -1.17 7.32 -6.52
CA ALA A 24 -1.90 7.38 -7.78
C ALA A 24 -1.42 6.28 -8.75
N GLU A 25 -0.11 6.13 -8.92
CA GLU A 25 0.46 5.07 -9.75
C GLU A 25 0.12 3.67 -9.22
N PHE A 26 0.19 3.48 -7.90
CA PHE A 26 -0.21 2.21 -7.30
C PHE A 26 -1.70 1.93 -7.52
N SER A 27 -2.56 2.95 -7.34
CA SER A 27 -4.00 2.84 -7.56
C SER A 27 -4.35 2.41 -8.99
N GLU A 28 -3.70 3.02 -9.98
CA GLU A 28 -3.91 2.73 -11.40
C GLU A 28 -3.45 1.30 -11.76
N SER A 29 -2.24 0.93 -11.35
CA SER A 29 -1.69 -0.41 -11.59
C SER A 29 -2.47 -1.51 -10.85
N SER A 30 -2.92 -1.27 -9.61
CA SER A 30 -3.65 -2.25 -8.82
C SER A 30 -5.15 -2.29 -9.07
N LYS A 31 -5.70 -1.34 -9.84
CA LYS A 31 -7.15 -1.17 -10.05
C LYS A 31 -7.91 -1.14 -8.71
N VAL A 32 -7.32 -0.46 -7.73
CA VAL A 32 -7.90 -0.18 -6.40
C VAL A 32 -8.13 1.32 -6.34
N SER A 33 -9.23 1.76 -5.73
CA SER A 33 -9.53 3.20 -5.68
C SER A 33 -8.43 3.96 -4.93
N ARG A 34 -8.14 5.19 -5.38
CA ARG A 34 -7.16 6.06 -4.73
C ARG A 34 -7.50 6.32 -3.25
N ALA A 35 -8.80 6.39 -2.93
CA ALA A 35 -9.28 6.52 -1.55
C ALA A 35 -8.82 5.34 -0.70
N THR A 36 -9.03 4.10 -1.16
CA THR A 36 -8.60 2.90 -0.45
C THR A 36 -7.08 2.82 -0.32
N VAL A 37 -6.33 3.17 -1.37
CA VAL A 37 -4.85 3.24 -1.30
C VAL A 37 -4.40 4.28 -0.27
N SER A 38 -5.05 5.43 -0.23
CA SER A 38 -4.76 6.48 0.76
C SER A 38 -5.06 6.01 2.19
N THR A 39 -6.19 5.33 2.43
CA THR A 39 -6.49 4.72 3.73
C THR A 39 -5.43 3.69 4.11
N MET A 40 -5.09 2.76 3.22
CA MET A 40 -4.02 1.77 3.43
C MET A 40 -2.68 2.41 3.77
N CYS A 41 -2.38 3.58 3.20
CA CYS A 41 -1.11 4.28 3.42
C CYS A 41 -1.05 5.05 4.75
N ASN A 42 -2.19 5.47 5.28
CA ASN A 42 -2.28 6.37 6.44
C ASN A 42 -2.82 5.69 7.70
N GLU A 43 -3.50 4.56 7.56
CA GLU A 43 -4.14 3.85 8.66
C GLU A 43 -3.41 2.55 8.95
N LYS A 44 -2.87 2.43 10.17
CA LYS A 44 -2.01 1.29 10.57
C LYS A 44 -2.79 0.00 10.79
N ASN A 45 -4.07 0.13 11.13
CA ASN A 45 -4.97 -0.98 11.48
C ASN A 45 -5.98 -1.28 10.36
N TYR A 46 -5.77 -0.71 9.18
CA TYR A 46 -6.68 -0.95 8.06
C TYR A 46 -6.49 -2.37 7.53
N SER A 47 -7.56 -3.17 7.56
CA SER A 47 -7.61 -4.49 6.97
C SER A 47 -8.46 -4.44 5.69
N PRO A 48 -7.85 -4.53 4.49
CA PRO A 48 -8.60 -4.53 3.24
C PRO A 48 -9.48 -5.78 3.11
N SER A 49 -10.64 -5.63 2.47
CA SER A 49 -11.48 -6.79 2.11
C SER A 49 -10.71 -7.78 1.23
N PRO A 50 -11.03 -9.09 1.25
CA PRO A 50 -10.27 -10.12 0.51
C PRO A 50 -10.07 -9.82 -0.97
N LYS A 51 -11.07 -9.21 -1.62
CA LYS A 51 -11.02 -8.78 -3.03
C LYS A 51 -9.99 -7.67 -3.28
N VAL A 52 -9.90 -6.70 -2.37
CA VAL A 52 -8.91 -5.61 -2.44
C VAL A 52 -7.53 -6.16 -2.11
N LEU A 53 -7.41 -6.95 -1.05
CA LEU A 53 -6.15 -7.56 -0.66
C LEU A 53 -5.53 -8.37 -1.80
N LYS A 54 -6.32 -9.19 -2.49
CA LYS A 54 -5.83 -9.97 -3.65
C LYS A 54 -5.25 -9.07 -4.74
N LYS A 55 -5.92 -7.98 -5.09
CA LYS A 55 -5.43 -7.02 -6.11
C LYS A 55 -4.15 -6.30 -5.68
N VAL A 56 -4.12 -5.85 -4.42
CA VAL A 56 -2.96 -5.18 -3.83
C VAL A 56 -1.77 -6.14 -3.84
N MET A 57 -1.95 -7.36 -3.33
CA MET A 57 -0.88 -8.35 -3.25
C MET A 57 -0.40 -8.84 -4.61
N ASP A 58 -1.28 -8.92 -5.62
CA ASP A 58 -0.87 -9.22 -6.99
C ASP A 58 0.10 -8.17 -7.55
N GLN A 59 -0.18 -6.88 -7.31
CA GLN A 59 0.74 -5.81 -7.70
C GLN A 59 1.98 -5.74 -6.83
N VAL A 60 1.84 -5.91 -5.52
CA VAL A 60 2.99 -5.94 -4.61
C VAL A 60 3.95 -7.04 -5.06
N LYS A 61 3.48 -8.24 -5.37
CA LYS A 61 4.34 -9.34 -5.86
C LYS A 61 5.00 -9.05 -7.20
N LYS A 62 4.42 -8.19 -8.05
CA LYS A 62 5.07 -7.73 -9.29
C LYS A 62 6.23 -6.80 -9.02
N ILE A 63 6.12 -5.95 -8.01
CA ILE A 63 7.14 -4.97 -7.61
C ILE A 63 8.20 -5.60 -6.70
N ASP A 64 7.77 -6.43 -5.76
CA ASP A 64 8.60 -7.07 -4.75
C ASP A 64 7.99 -8.43 -4.35
N ARG A 65 8.58 -9.51 -4.88
CA ARG A 65 8.13 -10.88 -4.63
C ARG A 65 8.39 -11.36 -3.20
N SER A 66 9.24 -10.68 -2.44
CA SER A 66 9.57 -11.06 -1.07
C SER A 66 8.50 -10.66 -0.06
N LYS A 67 7.52 -9.85 -0.48
CA LYS A 67 6.55 -9.23 0.42
C LYS A 67 5.20 -9.95 0.45
N GLY A 68 4.76 -10.25 1.67
CA GLY A 68 3.49 -10.89 1.99
C GLY A 68 2.43 -9.88 2.48
N PRO A 69 1.18 -10.32 2.65
CA PRO A 69 0.12 -9.49 3.24
C PRO A 69 0.42 -9.12 4.71
N ASP A 70 1.04 -10.03 5.46
CA ASP A 70 1.48 -9.88 6.86
C ASP A 70 2.57 -8.80 7.06
N ASP A 71 3.39 -8.52 6.03
CA ASP A 71 4.33 -7.40 6.05
C ASP A 71 3.61 -6.04 6.17
N PHE A 72 2.38 -5.94 5.67
CA PHE A 72 1.68 -4.67 5.51
C PHE A 72 0.47 -4.52 6.42
N PHE A 73 -0.33 -5.58 6.53
CA PHE A 73 -1.61 -5.61 7.21
C PHE A 73 -1.48 -6.57 8.39
N SER A 74 -1.83 -6.10 9.59
CA SER A 74 -1.94 -6.99 10.76
C SER A 74 -3.27 -7.71 10.63
N MET A 75 -3.25 -8.87 9.99
CA MET A 75 -4.39 -9.79 9.85
C MET A 75 -4.32 -10.90 10.88
#